data_AF-A0AAU8UN82-F1
#
_entry.id   AF-A0AAU8UN82-F1
#
_cell.length_a   1.000
_cell.length_b   1.000
_cell.length_c   1.000
_cell.angle_alpha   90.00
_cell.angle_beta   90.00
_cell.angle_gamma   90.00
#
_symmetry.space_group_name_H-M   'P 1'
#
loop_
_entity.id
_entity.type
_entity.pdbx_description
1 polymer ?
#
loop_
_entity_poly.entity_id
_entity_poly.type
_entity_poly.pdbx_seq_one_letter_code
_entity_poly.pdbx_strand_id
1 'polypeptide(L)'
;MEAGAKTAIACTRQGCVLATVEHVPIEPLPNFLPSCLPGGAMQYMSSYWPKLASYVENGNWPIFNDQCENVIRLFAFSRKGWLFSDAVADAWTSANFYSFETCKANGIDTC
;
A
#
# COMPACT_ATOMS: atom_id res chain seq x y z
N MET A 1 3.95 29.40 14.54
CA MET A 1 3.45 29.73 13.18
C MET A 1 3.17 28.46 12.35
N GLU A 2 2.76 27.34 12.96
CA GLU A 2 2.58 26.03 12.28
C GLU A 2 1.11 25.63 12.05
N ALA A 3 0.18 26.58 12.09
CA ALA A 3 -1.25 26.29 11.87
C ALA A 3 -1.67 26.40 10.39
N GLY A 4 -0.83 26.94 9.51
CA GLY A 4 -1.22 27.30 8.13
C GLY A 4 -0.99 26.23 7.06
N ALA A 5 -0.15 25.22 7.31
CA ALA A 5 0.14 24.18 6.31
C ALA A 5 -0.87 23.01 6.34
N LYS A 6 -1.59 22.84 7.46
CA LYS A 6 -2.57 21.76 7.65
C LYS A 6 -3.86 21.98 6.84
N THR A 7 -4.13 23.20 6.37
CA THR A 7 -5.40 23.57 5.73
C THR A 7 -5.32 23.67 4.20
N ALA A 8 -4.12 23.64 3.61
CA ALA A 8 -3.97 23.86 2.15
C ALA A 8 -3.94 22.57 1.31
N ILE A 9 -3.70 21.40 1.91
CA ILE A 9 -3.56 20.13 1.20
C ILE A 9 -4.84 19.28 1.27
N ALA A 10 -5.92 19.81 1.85
CA ALA A 10 -7.24 19.18 1.87
C ALA A 10 -7.93 19.13 0.49
N CYS A 11 -7.32 19.69 -0.57
CA CYS A 11 -7.92 19.85 -1.91
C CYS A 11 -7.15 19.14 -3.04
N THR A 12 -6.37 18.09 -2.76
CA THR A 12 -5.73 17.27 -3.81
C THR A 12 -6.48 15.97 -4.06
N ARG A 13 -7.77 15.99 -4.43
CA ARG A 13 -8.60 14.80 -4.84
C ARG A 13 -8.74 13.65 -3.81
N GLN A 14 -7.84 13.54 -2.83
CA GLN A 14 -7.63 12.41 -1.92
C GLN A 14 -8.48 12.53 -0.65
N GLY A 15 -8.60 13.75 -0.09
CA GLY A 15 -9.45 14.00 1.07
C GLY A 15 -10.95 13.73 0.81
N CYS A 16 -11.42 13.96 -0.42
CA CYS A 16 -12.80 13.68 -0.81
C CYS A 16 -13.14 12.18 -0.80
N VAL A 17 -12.16 11.31 -1.09
CA VAL A 17 -12.38 9.86 -1.09
C VAL A 17 -12.55 9.36 0.33
N LEU A 18 -11.72 9.81 1.28
CA LEU A 18 -11.83 9.38 2.67
C LEU A 18 -13.13 9.83 3.32
N ALA A 19 -13.58 11.07 3.07
CA ALA A 19 -14.91 11.50 3.52
C ALA A 19 -15.97 10.51 3.02
N THR A 20 -16.00 10.22 1.71
CA THR A 20 -16.94 9.27 1.11
C THR A 20 -16.91 7.88 1.76
N VAL A 21 -15.73 7.38 2.15
CA VAL A 21 -15.59 6.05 2.76
C VAL A 21 -15.93 6.06 4.26
N GLU A 22 -15.71 7.15 4.98
CA GLU A 22 -16.12 7.27 6.39
C GLU A 22 -17.65 7.24 6.56
N HIS A 23 -18.39 7.72 5.54
CA HIS A 23 -19.85 7.63 5.50
C HIS A 23 -20.35 6.21 5.22
N VAL A 24 -19.49 5.28 4.79
CA VAL A 24 -19.83 3.87 4.63
C VAL A 24 -19.76 3.23 6.01
N PRO A 25 -20.89 2.74 6.56
CA PRO A 25 -20.87 2.09 7.87
C PRO A 25 -19.92 0.88 7.83
N ILE A 26 -18.86 0.92 8.65
CA ILE A 26 -17.92 -0.19 8.85
C ILE A 26 -18.51 -1.23 9.83
N GLU A 27 -19.74 -0.99 10.30
CA GLU A 27 -20.50 -1.99 11.02
C GLU A 27 -20.66 -3.22 10.11
N PRO A 28 -20.48 -4.44 10.64
CA PRO A 28 -20.74 -5.63 9.86
C PRO A 28 -22.20 -5.55 9.42
N LEU A 29 -22.41 -5.25 8.13
CA LEU A 29 -23.73 -5.27 7.52
C LEU A 29 -24.39 -6.58 7.96
N PRO A 30 -25.64 -6.57 8.44
CA PRO A 30 -26.27 -7.70 9.14
C PRO A 30 -26.37 -9.00 8.33
N ASN A 31 -25.92 -8.98 7.06
CA ASN A 31 -26.02 -10.04 6.09
C ASN A 31 -24.71 -10.82 5.84
N PHE A 32 -23.58 -10.42 6.42
CA PHE A 32 -22.32 -11.14 6.23
C PHE A 32 -21.92 -11.91 7.49
N LEU A 33 -22.02 -13.24 7.42
CA LEU A 33 -21.44 -14.12 8.44
C LEU A 33 -19.92 -13.92 8.46
N PRO A 34 -19.24 -13.88 9.62
CA PRO A 34 -17.79 -13.67 9.69
C PRO A 34 -16.98 -14.76 8.96
N SER A 35 -17.58 -15.92 8.68
CA SER A 35 -16.97 -17.00 7.90
C SER A 35 -17.02 -16.82 6.39
N CYS A 36 -17.82 -15.87 5.86
CA CYS A 36 -17.90 -15.63 4.43
C CYS A 36 -16.79 -14.70 3.95
N LEU A 37 -16.33 -14.88 2.70
CA LEU A 37 -15.23 -14.11 2.11
C LEU A 37 -15.44 -12.57 2.21
N PRO A 38 -16.66 -12.04 1.96
CA PRO A 38 -16.94 -10.61 2.17
C PRO A 38 -16.87 -10.19 3.64
N GLY A 39 -17.38 -11.02 4.55
CA GLY A 39 -17.35 -10.76 6.00
C GLY A 39 -15.92 -10.66 6.52
N GLY A 40 -15.05 -11.58 6.11
CA GLY A 40 -13.62 -11.53 6.44
C GLY A 40 -12.92 -10.29 5.88
N ALA A 41 -13.26 -9.87 4.65
CA ALA A 41 -12.70 -8.65 4.06
C ALA A 41 -13.14 -7.38 4.81
N MET A 42 -14.41 -7.29 5.23
CA MET A 42 -14.90 -6.15 6.02
C MET A 42 -14.26 -6.11 7.41
N GLN A 43 -14.09 -7.26 8.06
CA GLN A 43 -13.40 -7.34 9.35
C GLN A 43 -11.92 -6.93 9.23
N TYR A 44 -11.25 -7.36 8.15
CA TYR A 44 -9.89 -6.93 7.86
C TYR A 44 -9.82 -5.41 7.63
N MET A 45 -10.69 -4.86 6.80
CA MET A 45 -10.75 -3.41 6.56
C MET A 45 -10.97 -2.62 7.86
N SER A 46 -11.91 -3.05 8.71
CA SER A 46 -12.20 -2.42 10.01
C SER A 46 -10.96 -2.40 10.92
N SER A 47 -10.22 -3.50 10.97
CA SER A 47 -9.00 -3.63 11.79
C SER A 47 -7.87 -2.68 11.34
N TYR A 48 -7.83 -2.34 10.04
CA TYR A 48 -6.80 -1.48 9.44
C TYR A 48 -7.24 -0.01 9.25
N TRP A 49 -8.53 0.30 9.47
CA TRP A 49 -9.09 1.64 9.36
C TRP A 49 -8.27 2.75 10.04
N PRO A 50 -7.81 2.62 11.30
CA PRO A 50 -7.03 3.67 11.94
C PRO A 50 -5.72 3.99 11.21
N LYS A 51 -5.09 3.01 10.54
CA LYS A 51 -3.88 3.23 9.74
C LYS A 51 -4.20 3.91 8.41
N LEU A 52 -5.35 3.57 7.82
CA LEU A 52 -5.81 4.19 6.57
C LEU A 52 -6.16 5.67 6.80
N ALA A 53 -6.76 6.00 7.94
CA ALA A 53 -7.10 7.38 8.30
C ALA A 53 -5.86 8.28 8.47
N SER A 54 -4.75 7.73 8.99
CA SER A 54 -3.49 8.47 9.15
C SER A 54 -2.91 9.02 7.84
N TYR A 55 -3.33 8.47 6.70
CA TYR A 55 -2.94 8.98 5.39
C TYR A 55 -3.42 10.44 5.16
N VAL A 56 -4.57 10.81 5.72
CA VAL A 56 -5.11 12.19 5.63
C VAL A 56 -4.27 13.19 6.40
N GLU A 57 -3.57 12.73 7.44
CA GLU A 57 -2.73 13.59 8.27
C GLU A 57 -1.52 14.14 7.50
N ASN A 58 -1.05 13.40 6.48
CA ASN A 58 0.13 13.75 5.68
C ASN A 58 -0.19 13.70 4.18
N GLY A 59 -0.48 14.85 3.58
CA GLY A 59 -0.79 14.97 2.14
C GLY A 59 0.37 14.66 1.17
N ASN A 60 1.57 14.37 1.70
CA ASN A 60 2.72 13.95 0.90
C ASN A 60 2.72 12.45 0.58
N TRP A 61 1.97 11.64 1.32
CA TRP A 61 1.85 10.23 1.00
C TRP A 61 0.90 10.10 -0.21
N PRO A 62 1.00 9.06 -1.05
CA PRO A 62 0.01 8.74 -2.10
C PRO A 62 -1.04 7.69 -1.65
N ILE A 63 -2.33 7.91 -1.97
CA ILE A 63 -3.45 7.06 -1.50
C ILE A 63 -3.49 5.75 -2.27
N PHE A 64 -3.00 5.82 -3.50
CA PHE A 64 -2.86 4.70 -4.40
C PHE A 64 -1.45 4.14 -4.26
N ASN A 65 -1.39 2.81 -4.26
CA ASN A 65 -0.14 2.06 -4.19
C ASN A 65 0.42 1.73 -5.60
N ASP A 66 -0.01 2.48 -6.62
CA ASP A 66 0.28 2.21 -8.02
C ASP A 66 1.78 2.20 -8.31
N GLN A 67 2.52 3.16 -7.75
CA GLN A 67 3.97 3.25 -7.88
C GLN A 67 4.67 2.01 -7.32
N CYS A 68 4.35 1.62 -6.09
CA CYS A 68 4.95 0.44 -5.46
C CYS A 68 4.55 -0.85 -6.18
N GLU A 69 3.29 -0.98 -6.60
CA GLU A 69 2.84 -2.12 -7.38
C GLU A 69 3.59 -2.22 -8.70
N ASN A 70 3.82 -1.10 -9.38
CA ASN A 70 4.54 -1.10 -10.66
C ASN A 70 5.99 -1.57 -10.50
N VAL A 71 6.67 -1.17 -9.42
CA VAL A 71 8.01 -1.65 -9.08
C VAL A 71 7.99 -3.14 -8.75
N ILE A 72 7.05 -3.59 -7.91
CA ILE A 72 6.95 -5.00 -7.49
C ILE A 72 6.50 -5.93 -8.65
N ARG A 73 5.79 -5.42 -9.66
CA ARG A 73 5.33 -6.21 -10.83
C ARG A 73 6.50 -6.83 -11.59
N LEU A 74 7.61 -6.10 -11.76
CA LEU A 74 8.83 -6.61 -12.39
C LEU A 74 9.35 -7.85 -11.65
N PHE A 75 9.32 -7.81 -10.32
CA PHE A 75 9.70 -8.97 -9.48
C PHE A 75 8.68 -10.12 -9.56
N ALA A 76 7.38 -9.82 -9.47
CA ALA A 76 6.34 -10.84 -9.61
C ALA A 76 6.42 -11.58 -10.97
N PHE A 77 6.81 -10.87 -12.02
CA PHE A 77 7.10 -11.45 -13.33
C PHE A 77 8.37 -12.31 -13.29
N SER A 78 9.48 -11.80 -12.76
CA SER A 78 10.76 -12.52 -12.67
C SER A 78 10.68 -13.81 -11.84
N ARG A 79 9.90 -13.81 -10.74
CA ARG A 79 9.71 -14.97 -9.87
C ARG A 79 9.14 -16.20 -10.57
N LYS A 80 8.36 -16.03 -11.64
CA LYS A 80 7.83 -17.16 -12.42
C LYS A 80 8.94 -17.92 -13.15
N GLY A 81 10.05 -17.28 -13.47
CA GLY A 81 11.22 -17.93 -14.07
C GLY A 81 12.11 -18.67 -13.07
N TRP A 82 11.98 -18.37 -11.77
CA TRP A 82 12.84 -18.89 -10.69
C TRP A 82 12.11 -19.87 -9.77
N LEU A 83 11.01 -20.45 -10.24
CA LEU A 83 10.20 -21.42 -9.48
C LEU A 83 11.01 -22.66 -9.02
N PHE A 84 12.18 -22.89 -9.62
CA PHE A 84 13.09 -24.00 -9.32
C PHE A 84 14.45 -23.56 -8.75
N SER A 85 14.62 -22.28 -8.38
CA SER A 85 15.80 -21.81 -7.66
C SER A 85 15.69 -22.22 -6.18
N ASP A 86 16.04 -23.47 -5.89
CA ASP A 86 16.01 -24.04 -4.53
C ASP A 86 17.32 -23.75 -3.75
N ALA A 87 18.29 -23.10 -4.38
CA ALA A 87 19.56 -22.74 -3.75
C ALA A 87 19.44 -21.43 -2.94
N VAL A 88 19.90 -21.46 -1.69
CA VAL A 88 19.95 -20.28 -0.79
C VAL A 88 20.76 -19.12 -1.41
N ALA A 89 21.80 -19.43 -2.18
CA ALA A 89 22.62 -18.43 -2.87
C ALA A 89 21.82 -17.65 -3.93
N ASP A 90 20.91 -18.32 -4.64
CA ASP A 90 20.06 -17.69 -5.67
C ASP A 90 19.01 -16.80 -5.01
N ALA A 91 18.43 -17.26 -3.89
CA ALA A 91 17.52 -16.46 -3.08
C ALA A 91 18.21 -15.18 -2.56
N TRP A 92 19.45 -15.28 -2.11
CA TRP A 92 20.20 -14.12 -1.64
C TRP A 92 20.53 -13.13 -2.77
N THR A 93 20.91 -13.64 -3.93
CA THR A 93 21.15 -12.84 -5.14
C THR A 93 19.87 -12.11 -5.57
N SER A 94 18.72 -12.76 -5.52
CA SER A 94 17.42 -12.14 -5.80
C SER A 94 17.05 -11.00 -4.85
N ALA A 95 17.37 -11.16 -3.56
CA ALA A 95 17.13 -10.13 -2.55
C ALA A 95 18.06 -8.92 -2.74
N ASN A 96 19.31 -9.14 -3.17
CA ASN A 96 20.23 -8.07 -3.51
C ASN A 96 19.72 -7.26 -4.71
N PHE A 97 19.17 -7.93 -5.75
CA PHE A 97 18.55 -7.23 -6.87
C PHE A 97 17.35 -6.35 -6.45
N TYR A 98 16.54 -6.78 -5.49
CA TYR A 98 15.46 -5.95 -4.93
C TYR A 98 15.97 -4.67 -4.26
N SER A 99 17.12 -4.75 -3.59
CA SER A 99 17.70 -3.61 -2.89
C SER A 99 18.11 -2.49 -3.85
N PHE A 100 18.43 -2.81 -5.11
CA PHE A 100 18.74 -1.81 -6.14
C PHE A 100 17.55 -0.94 -6.54
N GLU A 101 16.31 -1.44 -6.48
CA GLU A 101 15.12 -0.59 -6.73
C GLU A 101 15.00 0.51 -5.66
N THR A 102 15.47 0.23 -4.44
CA THR A 102 15.53 1.24 -3.38
C THR A 102 16.63 2.26 -3.66
N CYS A 103 17.81 1.85 -4.13
CA CYS A 103 18.86 2.76 -4.57
C CYS A 103 18.39 3.68 -5.70
N LYS A 104 17.68 3.13 -6.70
CA LYS A 104 17.08 3.88 -7.80
C LYS A 104 16.03 4.88 -7.32
N ALA A 105 15.18 4.51 -6.37
CA ALA A 105 14.22 5.42 -5.77
C ALA A 105 14.89 6.60 -5.02
N ASN A 106 16.12 6.40 -4.52
CA ASN A 106 16.94 7.43 -3.86
C ASN A 106 17.88 8.17 -4.83
N GLY A 107 17.79 7.94 -6.15
CA GLY A 107 18.65 8.60 -7.14
C GLY A 107 20.12 8.17 -7.08
N ILE A 108 20.40 6.99 -6.51
CA ILE A 108 21.74 6.41 -6.49
C ILE A 108 21.90 5.55 -7.73
N ASP A 109 22.87 5.88 -8.57
CA ASP A 109 23.22 5.08 -9.74
C ASP A 109 23.71 3.70 -9.29
N THR A 110 22.92 2.67 -9.59
CA THR A 110 23.31 1.28 -9.38
C THR A 110 24.08 0.83 -10.62
N CYS A 111 25.41 0.85 -10.49
CA CYS A 111 26.34 0.38 -11.51
C CYS A 111 26.29 -1.13 -11.74
#